data_AF-A0A353LY77-F1
#
_entry.id   AF-A0A353LY77-F1
#
_cell.length_a   1.000
_cell.length_b   1.000
_cell.length_c   1.000
_cell.angle_alpha   90.00
_cell.angle_beta   90.00
_cell.angle_gamma   90.00
#
_symmetry.space_group_name_H-M   'P 1'
#
loop_
_entity.id
_entity.type
_entity.pdbx_description
1 polymer ?
#
loop_
_entity_poly.entity_id
_entity_poly.type
_entity_poly.pdbx_seq_one_letter_code
_entity_poly.pdbx_strand_id
1 'polypeptide(L)'
;MSSPSTQHCSWLAPHSSLQIPEPVGLGKPNRAYLVHWAIYRWINGDIYSDGNVRDHSEAARELAGLVNELQAIDIPHDAPRAGRRPLAELDKVTVQSIEEAGDLVDRKRALAAWEQSCEAAVWDANPVWRTTFRRSVSASIDTWMRARAYALHQAALIIPYYRKTNPQFVASAKRTIDQILLDMDLMEV
;
A
#
# COMPACT_ATOMS: atom_id res chain seq x y z
N MET A 1 -7.05 -0.27 -30.53
CA MET A 1 -7.13 -1.09 -29.30
C MET A 1 -6.41 -0.33 -28.20
N SER A 2 -7.15 0.13 -27.20
CA SER A 2 -6.60 0.86 -26.05
C SER A 2 -5.71 -0.05 -25.22
N SER A 3 -4.67 0.49 -24.58
CA SER A 3 -3.83 -0.28 -23.65
C SER A 3 -4.65 -0.61 -22.39
N PRO A 4 -4.47 -1.80 -21.76
CA PRO A 4 -5.22 -2.17 -20.56
C PRO A 4 -5.14 -1.12 -19.44
N SER A 5 -4.00 -0.44 -19.29
CA SER A 5 -3.78 0.58 -18.25
C SER A 5 -4.65 1.83 -18.42
N THR A 6 -4.93 2.26 -19.65
CA THR A 6 -5.79 3.44 -19.90
C THR A 6 -7.27 3.13 -19.78
N GLN A 7 -7.68 1.89 -20.04
CA GLN A 7 -9.06 1.46 -19.90
C GLN A 7 -9.50 1.50 -18.43
N HIS A 8 -8.59 1.20 -17.49
CA HIS A 8 -8.86 1.27 -16.06
C HIS A 8 -9.14 2.71 -15.57
N CYS A 9 -8.32 3.71 -15.95
CA CYS A 9 -8.54 5.08 -15.49
C CYS A 9 -9.87 5.65 -16.01
N SER A 10 -10.17 5.50 -17.30
CA SER A 10 -11.44 5.99 -17.85
C SER A 10 -12.66 5.29 -17.26
N TRP A 11 -12.53 4.01 -16.88
CA TRP A 11 -13.58 3.26 -16.20
C TRP A 11 -13.76 3.68 -14.74
N LEU A 12 -12.67 4.00 -14.02
CA LEU A 12 -12.72 4.43 -12.62
C LEU A 12 -13.20 5.86 -12.41
N ALA A 13 -12.97 6.76 -13.38
CA ALA A 13 -13.28 8.20 -13.26
C ALA A 13 -14.71 8.51 -12.77
N PRO A 14 -15.77 7.87 -13.30
CA PRO A 14 -17.15 8.14 -12.85
C PRO A 14 -17.44 7.69 -11.42
N HIS A 15 -16.59 6.84 -10.84
CA HIS A 15 -16.82 6.21 -9.54
C HIS A 15 -15.97 6.82 -8.41
N SER A 16 -15.19 7.86 -8.68
CA SER A 16 -14.31 8.48 -7.69
C SER A 16 -14.70 9.92 -7.39
N SER A 17 -14.72 10.28 -6.11
CA SER A 17 -14.86 11.67 -5.65
C SER A 17 -13.57 12.48 -5.76
N LEU A 18 -12.42 11.81 -5.90
CA LEU A 18 -11.11 12.46 -6.04
C LEU A 18 -10.69 12.54 -7.52
N GLN A 19 -9.84 13.51 -7.84
CA GLN A 19 -9.26 13.64 -9.17
C GLN A 19 -8.38 12.43 -9.49
N ILE A 20 -8.66 11.76 -10.61
CA ILE A 20 -7.82 10.69 -11.12
C ILE A 20 -7.13 11.10 -12.44
N PRO A 21 -5.95 10.53 -12.76
CA PRO A 21 -5.23 10.90 -13.98
C PRO A 21 -6.02 10.56 -15.25
N GLU A 22 -6.30 11.58 -16.06
CA GLU A 22 -6.98 11.42 -17.34
C GLU A 22 -5.97 11.02 -18.44
N PRO A 23 -6.17 9.93 -19.17
CA PRO A 23 -5.32 9.61 -20.31
C PRO A 23 -5.54 10.62 -21.45
N VAL A 24 -4.47 11.32 -21.87
CA VAL A 24 -4.51 12.32 -22.96
C VAL A 24 -3.79 11.85 -24.22
N GLY A 25 -3.02 10.77 -24.16
CA GLY A 25 -2.33 10.21 -25.32
C GLY A 25 -1.96 8.75 -25.15
N LEU A 26 -2.02 7.99 -26.24
CA LEU A 26 -1.64 6.59 -26.31
C LEU A 26 -0.58 6.37 -27.39
N GLY A 27 0.50 5.70 -27.01
CA GLY A 27 1.61 5.39 -27.88
C GLY A 27 1.82 3.91 -28.10
N LYS A 28 2.33 3.58 -29.29
CA LYS A 28 2.70 2.23 -29.68
C LYS A 28 4.23 2.06 -29.64
N PRO A 29 4.71 0.82 -29.46
CA PRO A 29 6.12 0.51 -29.63
C PRO A 29 6.69 1.06 -30.94
N ASN A 30 7.90 1.61 -30.88
CA ASN A 30 8.67 2.09 -32.03
C ASN A 30 10.17 1.83 -31.80
N ARG A 31 11.02 2.24 -32.75
CA ARG A 31 12.47 1.98 -32.67
C ARG A 31 13.15 2.61 -31.44
N ALA A 32 12.61 3.70 -30.90
CA ALA A 32 13.15 4.37 -29.71
C ALA A 32 12.59 3.79 -28.40
N TYR A 33 11.39 3.22 -28.44
CA TYR A 33 10.72 2.71 -27.25
C TYR A 33 9.89 1.47 -27.58
N LEU A 34 10.33 0.30 -27.11
CA LEU A 34 9.81 -1.00 -27.53
C LEU A 34 8.53 -1.45 -26.80
N VAL A 35 8.00 -0.64 -25.89
CA VAL A 35 6.79 -0.96 -25.12
C VAL A 35 5.68 0.07 -25.37
N HIS A 36 4.43 -0.32 -25.08
CA HIS A 36 3.31 0.61 -25.12
C HIS A 36 3.49 1.69 -24.05
N TRP A 37 3.02 2.90 -24.33
CA TRP A 37 3.09 4.02 -23.39
C TRP A 37 1.82 4.84 -23.43
N ALA A 38 1.58 5.59 -22.35
CA ALA A 38 0.45 6.48 -22.21
C ALA A 38 0.91 7.80 -21.59
N ILE A 39 0.27 8.90 -21.99
CA ILE A 39 0.45 10.23 -21.40
C ILE A 39 -0.83 10.53 -20.63
N TYR A 40 -0.67 10.97 -19.38
CA TYR A 40 -1.78 11.35 -18.51
C TYR A 40 -1.74 12.85 -18.23
N ARG A 41 -2.91 13.44 -17.98
CA ARG A 41 -3.05 14.82 -17.52
C ARG A 41 -2.42 14.93 -16.13
N TRP A 42 -1.59 15.95 -15.96
CA TRP A 42 -0.99 16.25 -14.68
C TRP A 42 -2.05 16.76 -13.69
N ILE A 43 -2.03 16.21 -12.48
CA ILE A 43 -2.84 16.71 -11.35
C ILE A 43 -1.93 17.61 -10.52
N ASN A 44 -2.31 18.87 -10.37
CA ASN A 44 -1.55 19.80 -9.53
C ASN A 44 -1.71 19.42 -8.07
N GLY A 45 -0.60 19.19 -7.39
CA GLY A 45 -0.55 18.86 -5.98
C GLY A 45 0.85 18.47 -5.56
N ASP A 46 1.03 18.34 -4.25
CA ASP A 46 2.26 17.85 -3.64
C ASP A 46 2.13 16.37 -3.28
N ILE A 47 3.25 15.66 -3.28
CA ILE A 47 3.29 14.31 -2.71
C ILE A 47 2.97 14.42 -1.21
N TYR A 48 2.08 13.55 -0.71
CA TYR A 48 1.76 13.49 0.71
C TYR A 48 3.04 13.40 1.55
N SER A 49 3.13 14.24 2.58
CA SER A 49 4.12 14.12 3.66
C SER A 49 3.51 14.61 4.97
N ASP A 50 3.93 14.05 6.10
CA ASP A 50 3.39 14.46 7.40
C ASP A 50 3.63 15.97 7.69
N GLY A 51 4.60 16.59 7.02
CA GLY A 51 4.91 18.02 7.15
C GLY A 51 4.04 18.95 6.30
N ASN A 52 3.35 18.45 5.27
CA ASN A 52 2.49 19.28 4.40
C ASN A 52 0.98 19.07 4.63
N VAL A 53 0.61 18.20 5.59
CA VAL A 53 -0.78 17.90 5.94
C VAL A 53 -1.15 18.63 7.22
N ARG A 54 -2.13 19.53 7.12
CA ARG A 54 -2.61 20.34 8.25
C ARG A 54 -3.52 19.54 9.18
N ASP A 55 -4.45 18.78 8.62
CA ASP A 55 -5.35 17.89 9.36
C ASP A 55 -5.20 16.45 8.84
N HIS A 56 -4.49 15.64 9.63
CA HIS A 56 -4.27 14.23 9.32
C HIS A 56 -5.53 13.38 9.47
N SER A 57 -6.49 13.81 10.31
CA SER A 57 -7.75 13.10 10.49
C SER A 57 -8.69 13.35 9.31
N GLU A 58 -8.68 14.56 8.76
CA GLU A 58 -9.41 14.87 7.51
C GLU A 58 -8.84 14.12 6.32
N ALA A 59 -7.52 14.18 6.11
CA ALA A 59 -6.87 13.41 5.06
C ALA A 59 -7.15 11.90 5.16
N ALA A 60 -7.18 11.36 6.39
CA ALA A 60 -7.55 9.97 6.64
C ALA A 60 -9.02 9.65 6.26
N ARG A 61 -9.95 10.57 6.52
CA ARG A 61 -11.37 10.40 6.13
C ARG A 61 -11.54 10.44 4.61
N GLU A 62 -10.89 11.38 3.93
CA GLU A 62 -10.93 11.48 2.46
C GLU A 62 -10.36 10.22 1.79
N LEU A 63 -9.21 9.74 2.27
CA LEU A 63 -8.61 8.50 1.76
C LEU A 63 -9.51 7.29 2.02
N ALA A 64 -10.15 7.21 3.18
CA ALA A 64 -11.10 6.14 3.49
C ALA A 64 -12.33 6.21 2.59
N GLY A 65 -12.84 7.41 2.31
CA GLY A 65 -13.92 7.66 1.35
C GLY A 65 -13.58 7.09 -0.02
N LEU A 66 -12.41 7.45 -0.57
CA LEU A 66 -11.92 6.90 -1.84
C LEU A 66 -11.84 5.37 -1.80
N VAL A 67 -11.28 4.78 -0.74
CA VAL A 67 -11.14 3.31 -0.64
C VAL A 67 -12.51 2.63 -0.63
N ASN A 68 -13.49 3.18 0.09
CA ASN A 68 -14.86 2.66 0.12
C ASN A 68 -15.54 2.78 -1.25
N GLU A 69 -15.37 3.92 -1.95
CA GLU A 69 -15.87 4.10 -3.32
C GLU A 69 -15.32 3.02 -4.25
N LEU A 70 -14.00 2.80 -4.22
CA LEU A 70 -13.34 1.78 -5.04
C LEU A 70 -13.82 0.36 -4.70
N GLN A 71 -14.08 0.07 -3.42
CA GLN A 71 -14.60 -1.24 -2.99
C GLN A 71 -16.07 -1.47 -3.35
N ALA A 72 -16.84 -0.39 -3.52
CA ALA A 72 -18.25 -0.46 -3.89
C ALA A 72 -18.48 -0.67 -5.40
N ILE A 73 -17.42 -0.60 -6.22
CA ILE A 73 -17.54 -0.80 -7.67
C ILE A 73 -17.79 -2.28 -7.96
N ASP A 74 -18.88 -2.57 -8.67
CA ASP A 74 -19.16 -3.90 -9.20
C ASP A 74 -18.08 -4.31 -10.20
N ILE A 75 -17.35 -5.38 -9.89
CA ILE A 75 -16.29 -5.89 -10.74
C ILE A 75 -16.90 -6.86 -11.78
N PRO A 76 -16.68 -6.64 -13.08
CA PRO A 76 -17.11 -7.58 -14.12
C PRO A 76 -16.60 -8.99 -13.86
N HIS A 77 -17.42 -10.01 -14.10
CA HIS A 77 -17.07 -11.41 -13.85
C HIS A 77 -15.87 -11.89 -14.69
N ASP A 78 -15.63 -11.28 -15.85
CA ASP A 78 -14.50 -11.56 -16.74
C ASP A 78 -13.25 -10.71 -16.45
N ALA A 79 -13.26 -9.91 -15.38
CA ALA A 79 -12.09 -9.14 -14.98
C ALA A 79 -10.90 -10.06 -14.68
N PRO A 80 -9.67 -9.68 -15.08
CA PRO A 80 -8.48 -10.43 -14.74
C PRO A 80 -8.37 -10.64 -13.24
N ARG A 81 -8.00 -11.85 -12.82
CA ARG A 81 -7.78 -12.15 -11.41
C ARG A 81 -6.58 -11.35 -10.90
N ALA A 82 -6.86 -10.23 -10.26
CA ALA A 82 -5.89 -9.43 -9.54
C ALA A 82 -5.78 -9.92 -8.09
N GLY A 83 -4.64 -9.67 -7.45
CA GLY A 83 -4.44 -10.00 -6.04
C GLY A 83 -2.99 -10.24 -5.68
N ARG A 84 -2.68 -10.11 -4.39
CA ARG A 84 -1.40 -10.53 -3.84
C ARG A 84 -1.39 -12.05 -3.69
N ARG A 85 -0.19 -12.65 -3.73
CA ARG A 85 -0.01 -14.07 -3.39
C ARG A 85 -0.45 -14.31 -1.93
N PRO A 86 -1.03 -15.47 -1.60
CA PRO A 86 -1.39 -15.81 -0.22
C PRO A 86 -0.22 -15.58 0.75
N LEU A 87 -0.50 -15.13 1.97
CA LEU A 87 0.54 -14.83 2.97
C LEU A 87 1.46 -16.02 3.24
N ALA A 88 0.91 -17.23 3.29
CA ALA A 88 1.67 -18.47 3.46
C ALA A 88 2.73 -18.68 2.36
N GLU A 89 2.47 -18.22 1.13
CA GLU A 89 3.44 -18.31 0.04
C GLU A 89 4.53 -17.22 0.10
N LEU A 90 4.28 -16.16 0.87
CA LEU A 90 5.21 -15.04 1.06
C LEU A 90 6.11 -15.26 2.28
N ASP A 91 5.75 -16.17 3.19
CA ASP A 91 6.43 -16.39 4.47
C ASP A 91 7.95 -16.51 4.34
N LYS A 92 8.42 -17.50 3.58
CA LYS A 92 9.86 -17.76 3.40
C LYS A 92 10.62 -16.52 2.92
N VAL A 93 10.09 -15.79 1.93
CA VAL A 93 10.79 -14.62 1.37
C VAL A 93 10.74 -13.43 2.31
N THR A 94 9.65 -13.26 3.08
CA THR A 94 9.54 -12.21 4.10
C THR A 94 10.54 -12.44 5.21
N VAL A 95 10.57 -13.64 5.79
CA VAL A 95 11.49 -14.01 6.89
C VAL A 95 12.93 -13.82 6.43
N GLN A 96 13.30 -14.33 5.25
CA GLN A 96 14.64 -14.14 4.71
C GLN A 96 15.01 -12.65 4.54
N SER A 97 14.08 -11.82 4.06
CA SER A 97 14.36 -10.40 3.86
C SER A 97 14.50 -9.63 5.17
N ILE A 98 13.74 -10.02 6.21
CA ILE A 98 13.90 -9.49 7.57
C ILE A 98 15.27 -9.88 8.15
N GLU A 99 15.72 -11.11 7.93
CA GLU A 99 17.06 -11.56 8.30
C GLU A 99 18.16 -10.77 7.56
N GLU A 100 18.04 -10.64 6.24
CA GLU A 100 18.99 -9.90 5.41
C GLU A 100 19.05 -8.40 5.71
N ALA A 101 17.93 -7.81 6.15
CA ALA A 101 17.88 -6.43 6.60
C ALA A 101 18.84 -6.18 7.78
N GLY A 102 19.11 -7.20 8.59
CA GLY A 102 20.08 -7.16 9.68
C GLY A 102 19.73 -6.09 10.71
N ASP A 103 20.72 -5.30 11.12
CA ASP A 103 20.57 -4.28 12.16
C ASP A 103 19.92 -2.98 11.65
N LEU A 104 19.43 -2.96 10.40
CA LEU A 104 18.67 -1.83 9.87
C LEU A 104 17.26 -1.73 10.47
N VAL A 105 16.77 -2.81 11.08
CA VAL A 105 15.45 -2.92 11.74
C VAL A 105 15.59 -3.75 13.02
N ASP A 106 14.62 -3.64 13.93
CA ASP A 106 14.51 -4.61 15.02
C ASP A 106 14.03 -5.96 14.46
N ARG A 107 15.00 -6.79 14.09
CA ARG A 107 14.77 -8.08 13.43
C ARG A 107 13.86 -8.99 14.24
N LYS A 108 14.10 -9.09 15.56
CA LYS A 108 13.34 -9.96 16.44
C LYS A 108 11.88 -9.54 16.48
N ARG A 109 11.64 -8.24 16.67
CA ARG A 109 10.28 -7.70 16.71
C ARG A 109 9.58 -7.78 15.35
N ALA A 110 10.30 -7.56 14.25
CA ALA A 110 9.74 -7.68 12.91
C ALA A 110 9.32 -9.12 12.56
N LEU A 111 10.08 -10.14 13.00
CA LEU A 111 9.69 -11.54 12.84
C LEU A 111 8.44 -11.88 13.66
N ALA A 112 8.39 -11.46 14.92
CA ALA A 112 7.20 -11.64 15.76
C ALA A 112 5.96 -10.92 15.17
N ALA A 113 6.15 -9.73 14.61
CA ALA A 113 5.10 -8.99 13.91
C ALA A 113 4.56 -9.71 12.68
N TRP A 114 5.45 -10.38 11.94
CA TRP A 114 5.10 -11.18 10.78
C TRP A 114 4.29 -12.41 11.19
N GLU A 115 4.79 -13.20 12.14
CA GLU A 115 4.13 -14.38 12.69
C GLU A 115 2.73 -14.03 13.23
N GLN A 116 2.64 -13.01 14.10
CA GLN A 116 1.35 -12.55 14.62
C GLN A 116 0.38 -12.14 13.51
N SER A 117 0.86 -11.47 12.46
CA SER A 117 -0.02 -11.06 11.35
C SER A 117 -0.50 -12.24 10.49
N CYS A 118 0.25 -13.34 10.45
CA CYS A 118 -0.14 -14.59 9.80
C CYS A 118 -1.14 -15.40 10.63
N GLU A 119 -1.10 -15.28 11.96
CA GLU A 119 -1.96 -16.02 12.90
C GLU A 119 -3.21 -15.26 13.34
N ALA A 120 -3.29 -13.95 13.07
CA ALA A 120 -4.15 -13.07 13.84
C ALA A 120 -5.66 -13.25 13.69
N ALA A 121 -6.32 -13.20 14.85
CA ALA A 121 -7.59 -12.53 15.11
C ALA A 121 -7.36 -11.20 15.89
N VAL A 122 -8.27 -10.25 15.67
CA VAL A 122 -8.57 -8.95 16.33
C VAL A 122 -7.53 -8.04 17.00
N TRP A 123 -7.46 -6.76 16.53
CA TRP A 123 -7.16 -5.57 17.35
C TRP A 123 -7.66 -4.21 16.79
N ASP A 124 -8.02 -3.27 17.69
CA ASP A 124 -8.49 -1.86 17.48
C ASP A 124 -7.75 -0.88 18.42
N ALA A 125 -6.51 -0.49 18.09
CA ALA A 125 -5.88 0.74 18.57
C ALA A 125 -4.75 1.16 17.62
N ASN A 126 -4.72 2.42 17.21
CA ASN A 126 -3.74 2.99 16.27
C ASN A 126 -3.65 4.53 16.49
N PRO A 127 -2.62 5.28 16.05
CA PRO A 127 -2.60 6.74 16.10
C PRO A 127 -3.86 7.33 15.47
N VAL A 128 -4.31 8.48 15.98
CA VAL A 128 -5.65 9.05 15.73
C VAL A 128 -6.06 9.00 14.26
N TRP A 129 -5.15 9.27 13.32
CA TRP A 129 -5.45 9.22 11.88
C TRP A 129 -5.64 7.81 11.33
N ARG A 130 -4.85 6.81 11.76
CA ARG A 130 -5.03 5.39 11.34
C ARG A 130 -6.28 4.79 11.97
N THR A 131 -6.59 5.15 13.20
CA THR A 131 -7.86 4.78 13.84
C THR A 131 -9.04 5.43 13.10
N THR A 132 -8.91 6.70 12.72
CA THR A 132 -9.92 7.39 11.91
C THR A 132 -10.11 6.71 10.56
N PHE A 133 -9.02 6.48 9.82
CA PHE A 133 -9.05 5.75 8.54
C PHE A 133 -9.70 4.37 8.68
N ARG A 134 -9.26 3.58 9.66
CA ARG A 134 -9.77 2.25 9.92
C ARG A 134 -11.25 2.25 10.29
N ARG A 135 -11.73 3.20 11.09
CA ARG A 135 -13.16 3.33 11.43
C ARG A 135 -13.98 3.76 10.21
N SER A 136 -13.40 4.58 9.34
CA SER A 136 -14.05 5.07 8.13
C SER A 136 -14.08 4.02 7.01
N VAL A 137 -13.07 3.16 6.91
CA VAL A 137 -13.10 2.01 5.98
C VAL A 137 -13.89 0.88 6.63
N SER A 138 -14.94 0.39 5.98
CA SER A 138 -15.74 -0.75 6.49
C SER A 138 -15.02 -2.10 6.32
N ALA A 139 -13.75 -2.17 6.71
CA ALA A 139 -12.93 -3.37 6.60
C ALA A 139 -13.12 -4.27 7.83
N SER A 140 -13.29 -5.58 7.57
CA SER A 140 -13.21 -6.55 8.65
C SER A 140 -11.83 -6.51 9.28
N ILE A 141 -11.79 -6.94 10.51
CA ILE A 141 -10.57 -7.04 11.27
C ILE A 141 -9.50 -7.93 10.61
N ASP A 142 -9.88 -9.07 10.05
CA ASP A 142 -8.96 -9.94 9.33
C ASP A 142 -8.41 -9.26 8.08
N THR A 143 -9.19 -8.36 7.46
CA THR A 143 -8.74 -7.56 6.33
C THR A 143 -7.64 -6.60 6.75
N TRP A 144 -7.76 -5.99 7.92
CA TRP A 144 -6.71 -5.13 8.47
C TRP A 144 -5.43 -5.91 8.79
N MET A 145 -5.54 -7.08 9.43
CA MET A 145 -4.38 -7.90 9.76
C MET A 145 -3.65 -8.40 8.50
N ARG A 146 -4.40 -8.81 7.48
CA ARG A 146 -3.82 -9.13 6.17
C ARG A 146 -3.15 -7.92 5.52
N ALA A 147 -3.77 -6.74 5.57
CA ALA A 147 -3.17 -5.52 5.01
C ALA A 147 -1.85 -5.17 5.71
N ARG A 148 -1.80 -5.30 7.05
CA ARG A 148 -0.58 -5.13 7.85
C ARG A 148 0.51 -6.13 7.45
N ALA A 149 0.17 -7.41 7.29
CA ALA A 149 1.10 -8.43 6.82
C ALA A 149 1.70 -8.05 5.46
N TYR A 150 0.87 -7.68 4.49
CA TYR A 150 1.36 -7.25 3.18
C TYR A 150 2.24 -5.99 3.26
N ALA A 151 1.91 -5.03 4.12
CA ALA A 151 2.73 -3.83 4.33
C ALA A 151 4.11 -4.19 4.91
N LEU A 152 4.14 -5.05 5.93
CA LEU A 152 5.38 -5.56 6.54
C LEU A 152 6.23 -6.32 5.52
N HIS A 153 5.63 -7.25 4.77
CA HIS A 153 6.29 -7.99 3.71
C HIS A 153 6.93 -7.06 2.67
N GLN A 154 6.19 -6.08 2.16
CA GLN A 154 6.72 -5.15 1.17
C GLN A 154 7.86 -4.30 1.72
N ALA A 155 7.73 -3.77 2.94
CA ALA A 155 8.79 -3.00 3.59
C ALA A 155 10.05 -3.85 3.82
N ALA A 156 9.89 -5.10 4.24
CA ALA A 156 11.00 -6.03 4.43
C ALA A 156 11.76 -6.31 3.13
N LEU A 157 11.07 -6.48 1.99
CA LEU A 157 11.73 -6.68 0.69
C LEU A 157 12.54 -5.46 0.24
N ILE A 158 12.04 -4.25 0.53
CA ILE A 158 12.67 -3.00 0.06
C ILE A 158 14.05 -2.81 0.69
N ILE A 159 14.19 -3.09 1.97
CA ILE A 159 15.38 -2.72 2.75
C ILE A 159 16.68 -3.37 2.22
N PRO A 160 16.80 -4.70 2.09
CA PRO A 160 18.03 -5.31 1.57
C PRO A 160 18.23 -5.02 0.09
N TYR A 161 17.15 -4.99 -0.71
CA TYR A 161 17.23 -4.79 -2.16
C TYR A 161 17.71 -3.37 -2.53
N TYR A 162 17.15 -2.35 -1.90
CA TYR A 162 17.46 -0.94 -2.19
C TYR A 162 18.51 -0.32 -1.27
N ARG A 163 19.16 -1.13 -0.41
CA ARG A 163 20.12 -0.70 0.62
C ARG A 163 21.14 0.34 0.13
N LYS A 164 21.59 0.21 -1.13
CA LYS A 164 22.61 1.11 -1.72
C LYS A 164 22.07 2.04 -2.80
N THR A 165 20.99 1.66 -3.49
CA THR A 165 20.52 2.32 -4.71
C THR A 165 19.41 3.34 -4.47
N ASN A 166 18.66 3.22 -3.36
CA ASN A 166 17.59 4.15 -3.03
C ASN A 166 17.41 4.32 -1.50
N PRO A 167 18.29 5.10 -0.84
CA PRO A 167 18.27 5.26 0.62
C PRO A 167 17.00 5.93 1.14
N GLN A 168 16.34 6.78 0.35
CA GLN A 168 15.08 7.40 0.72
C GLN A 168 13.96 6.35 0.81
N PHE A 169 13.91 5.43 -0.15
CA PHE A 169 12.90 4.37 -0.13
C PHE A 169 13.14 3.37 1.01
N VAL A 170 14.41 3.08 1.32
CA VAL A 170 14.79 2.31 2.52
C VAL A 170 14.34 3.02 3.79
N ALA A 171 14.50 4.34 3.90
CA ALA A 171 14.03 5.09 5.06
C ALA A 171 12.50 5.01 5.23
N SER A 172 11.74 5.11 4.14
CA SER A 172 10.28 4.92 4.15
C SER A 172 9.87 3.51 4.56
N ALA A 173 10.60 2.48 4.09
CA ALA A 173 10.35 1.09 4.48
C ALA A 173 10.65 0.84 5.97
N LYS A 174 11.76 1.38 6.49
CA LYS A 174 12.08 1.32 7.92
C LYS A 174 10.99 1.99 8.76
N ARG A 175 10.58 3.21 8.40
CA ARG A 175 9.49 3.93 9.07
C ARG A 175 8.20 3.08 9.09
N THR A 176 7.89 2.39 8.00
CA THR A 176 6.72 1.51 7.93
C THR A 176 6.81 0.38 8.96
N ILE A 177 7.96 -0.28 9.05
CA ILE A 177 8.20 -1.34 10.05
C ILE A 177 8.12 -0.76 11.46
N ASP A 178 8.79 0.35 11.73
CA ASP A 178 8.78 0.99 13.04
C ASP A 178 7.35 1.37 13.47
N GLN A 179 6.52 1.88 12.56
CA GLN A 179 5.12 2.18 12.87
C GLN A 179 4.28 0.93 13.12
N ILE A 180 4.55 -0.19 12.42
CA ILE A 180 3.89 -1.47 12.69
C ILE A 180 4.29 -2.00 14.08
N LEU A 181 5.57 -1.87 14.43
CA LEU A 181 6.11 -2.27 15.72
C LEU A 181 5.57 -1.42 16.87
N LEU A 182 5.48 -0.09 16.68
CA LEU A 182 4.85 0.81 17.64
C LEU A 182 3.37 0.48 17.84
N ASP A 183 2.64 0.18 16.77
CA ASP A 183 1.26 -0.30 16.88
C ASP A 183 1.16 -1.60 17.69
N MET A 184 2.21 -2.43 17.71
CA MET A 184 2.28 -3.66 18.50
C MET A 184 2.67 -3.46 19.96
N ASP A 185 3.56 -2.53 20.28
CA ASP A 185 3.90 -2.24 21.68
C ASP A 185 2.71 -1.69 22.46
N LEU A 186 1.86 -0.92 21.78
CA LEU A 186 0.58 -0.46 22.31
C LEU A 186 -0.42 -1.60 22.54
N MET A 187 -0.05 -2.88 22.29
CA MET A 187 -0.85 -4.09 22.55
C MET A 187 -0.44 -4.83 23.82
N GLU A 188 0.79 -4.64 24.34
CA GLU A 188 1.32 -5.42 25.48
C GLU A 188 1.16 -4.72 26.85
N VAL A 189 0.57 -3.53 26.88
CA VAL A 189 0.28 -2.71 28.09
C VAL A 189 -1.21 -2.69 28.37
#